data_AF-A0A372NM80-F1
#
_entry.id   AF-A0A372NM80-F1
#
_cell.length_a   1.000
_cell.length_b   1.000
_cell.length_c   1.000
_cell.angle_alpha   90.00
_cell.angle_beta   90.00
_cell.angle_gamma   90.00
#
_symmetry.space_group_name_H-M   'P 1'
#
loop_
_entity.id
_entity.type
_entity.pdbx_description
1 polymer ?
#
loop_
_entity_poly.entity_id
_entity_poly.type
_entity_poly.pdbx_seq_one_letter_code
_entity_poly.pdbx_strand_id
1 'polypeptide(L)'
;MNPSINFQELKMQLAELGLSSPAVIDELRTQILNGPQLFNIRTNEYATDLDIMFDSTLHNGYQILSIEASVPVAGKQNEQMFQLLEPDVPAIVASELMHLTILTMPDRDPNYPMNLPEVKHHINNLKSNIMNTQNLEFLNKTLLNLGFGEKLNTLLEKNISENKPEFALLTSQTYDQKDVAYALHFKAGSENEMYFLNKFDAAVNEKPDEKQTFYINKGNGITAKEAFNLMEDRAVYKQLFNKEGEKYHAWLKLDGENLTEGGNKKFKQWNDNYGYDPEQLLKGKGIKEMDGGQSQGNLMRSLKKGNAAQITAQVDGSEKKFFITANPQFKTVDLYDQQMKRIKREELLTPTAKKATEQKQTQQQNEALPAKKQRGRKVSA
;
A
#
# COMPACT_ATOMS: atom_id res chain seq x y z
N MET A 1 65.89 -23.42 9.00
CA MET A 1 65.47 -22.11 8.46
C MET A 1 64.62 -21.42 9.51
N ASN A 2 64.79 -20.12 9.72
CA ASN A 2 64.28 -19.42 10.91
C ASN A 2 62.78 -19.10 10.74
N PRO A 3 61.84 -19.68 11.51
CA PRO A 3 60.41 -19.39 11.38
C PRO A 3 60.03 -17.94 11.75
N SER A 4 60.97 -17.13 12.24
CA SER A 4 60.76 -15.70 12.54
C SER A 4 60.55 -14.77 11.33
N ILE A 5 60.47 -15.27 10.09
CA ILE A 5 60.84 -14.47 8.91
C ILE A 5 59.78 -13.44 8.45
N ASN A 6 58.47 -13.60 8.74
CA ASN A 6 57.47 -12.66 8.20
C ASN A 6 56.32 -12.24 9.13
N PHE A 7 56.49 -12.30 10.46
CA PHE A 7 55.44 -11.86 11.41
C PHE A 7 54.94 -10.43 11.15
N GLN A 8 55.82 -9.47 10.84
CA GLN A 8 55.40 -8.08 10.59
C GLN A 8 54.58 -7.95 9.30
N GLU A 9 54.90 -8.74 8.28
CA GLU A 9 54.14 -8.78 7.03
C GLU A 9 52.74 -9.35 7.27
N LEU A 10 52.64 -10.50 7.93
CA LEU A 10 51.35 -11.12 8.27
C LEU A 10 50.49 -10.24 9.18
N LYS A 11 51.12 -9.56 10.14
CA LYS A 11 50.44 -8.57 10.98
C LYS A 11 49.85 -7.42 10.15
N MET A 12 50.56 -6.97 9.11
CA MET A 12 50.08 -5.92 8.22
C MET A 12 48.94 -6.43 7.34
N GLN A 13 49.07 -7.62 6.75
CA GLN A 13 48.01 -8.25 5.96
C GLN A 13 46.73 -8.45 6.79
N LEU A 14 46.85 -8.98 8.00
CA LEU A 14 45.71 -9.11 8.92
C LEU A 14 45.09 -7.74 9.25
N ALA A 15 45.90 -6.70 9.45
CA ALA A 15 45.37 -5.36 9.68
C ALA A 15 44.61 -4.79 8.47
N GLU A 16 45.08 -5.04 7.24
CA GLU A 16 44.37 -4.67 6.01
C GLU A 16 43.03 -5.40 5.86
N LEU A 17 42.96 -6.63 6.34
CA LEU A 17 41.71 -7.42 6.42
C LEU A 17 40.81 -7.00 7.59
N GLY A 18 41.22 -6.08 8.46
CA GLY A 18 40.48 -5.66 9.65
C GLY A 18 40.64 -6.59 10.86
N LEU A 19 41.64 -7.48 10.85
CA LEU A 19 41.92 -8.52 11.84
C LEU A 19 43.10 -8.15 12.75
N SER A 20 43.06 -6.95 13.35
CA SER A 20 44.17 -6.40 14.13
C SER A 20 44.00 -6.47 15.64
N SER A 21 43.05 -7.27 16.15
CA SER A 21 42.80 -7.34 17.60
C SER A 21 44.01 -7.92 18.34
N PRO A 22 44.31 -7.48 19.58
CA PRO A 22 45.47 -7.97 20.32
C PRO A 22 45.50 -9.50 20.44
N ALA A 23 44.35 -10.13 20.64
CA ALA A 23 44.21 -11.58 20.73
C ALA A 23 44.67 -12.29 19.44
N VAL A 24 44.25 -11.81 18.27
CA VAL A 24 44.66 -12.36 16.96
C VAL A 24 46.18 -12.23 16.78
N ILE A 25 46.75 -11.08 17.14
CA ILE A 25 48.19 -10.82 16.96
C ILE A 25 49.05 -11.62 17.94
N ASP A 26 48.60 -11.81 19.19
CA ASP A 26 49.30 -12.61 20.20
C ASP A 26 49.24 -14.10 19.86
N GLU A 27 48.12 -14.58 19.34
CA GLU A 27 47.98 -15.96 18.85
C GLU A 27 48.88 -16.20 17.62
N LEU A 28 48.87 -15.28 16.65
CA LEU A 28 49.78 -15.34 15.49
C LEU A 28 51.24 -15.46 15.92
N ARG A 29 51.67 -14.63 16.89
CA ARG A 29 53.03 -14.69 17.42
C ARG A 29 53.33 -16.05 18.03
N THR A 30 52.40 -16.56 18.83
CA THR A 30 52.54 -17.85 19.53
C THR A 30 52.68 -19.01 18.53
N GLN A 31 51.83 -19.05 17.51
CA GLN A 31 51.87 -20.08 16.47
C GLN A 31 53.16 -20.03 15.66
N ILE A 32 53.59 -18.85 15.23
CA ILE A 32 54.86 -18.68 14.49
C ILE A 32 56.06 -19.14 15.33
N LEU A 33 56.08 -18.86 16.65
CA LEU A 33 57.13 -19.33 17.55
C LEU A 33 57.15 -20.86 17.70
N ASN A 34 55.98 -21.49 17.72
CA ASN A 34 55.85 -22.94 17.84
C ASN A 34 56.21 -23.68 16.53
N GLY A 35 56.12 -23.02 15.38
CA GLY A 35 56.57 -23.57 14.10
C GLY A 35 55.76 -24.72 13.48
N PRO A 36 54.41 -24.83 13.64
CA PRO A 36 53.64 -25.87 12.96
C PRO A 36 53.61 -25.66 11.44
N GLN A 37 53.38 -26.72 10.66
CA GLN A 37 53.26 -26.57 9.20
C GLN A 37 51.99 -25.80 8.81
N LEU A 38 50.88 -26.14 9.47
CA LEU A 38 49.54 -25.59 9.30
C LEU A 38 48.98 -25.19 10.66
N PHE A 39 48.32 -24.04 10.74
CA PHE A 39 47.57 -23.63 11.94
C PHE A 39 46.45 -22.67 11.59
N ASN A 40 45.52 -22.52 12.54
CA ASN A 40 44.35 -21.67 12.41
C ASN A 40 44.31 -20.61 13.51
N ILE A 41 43.84 -19.41 13.18
CA ILE A 41 43.48 -18.38 14.17
C ILE A 41 41.98 -18.14 14.06
N ARG A 42 41.27 -18.33 15.18
CA ARG A 42 39.84 -18.05 15.28
C ARG A 42 39.59 -16.72 15.94
N THR A 43 38.68 -15.94 15.38
CA THR A 43 38.21 -14.69 15.98
C THR A 43 36.73 -14.47 15.69
N ASN A 44 36.07 -13.64 16.50
CA ASN A 44 34.73 -13.16 16.20
C ASN A 44 34.81 -11.65 15.97
N GLU A 45 34.57 -11.22 14.74
CA GLU A 45 34.60 -9.81 14.34
C GLU A 45 33.30 -9.50 13.60
N TYR A 46 32.72 -8.32 13.86
CA TYR A 46 31.46 -7.90 13.23
C TYR A 46 30.31 -8.92 13.34
N ALA A 47 30.23 -9.62 14.49
CA ALA A 47 29.25 -10.69 14.75
C ALA A 47 29.34 -11.88 13.77
N THR A 48 30.54 -12.15 13.24
CA THR A 48 30.83 -13.28 12.36
C THR A 48 32.04 -14.02 12.90
N ASP A 49 31.94 -15.35 13.00
CA ASP A 49 33.08 -16.19 13.35
C ASP A 49 33.97 -16.32 12.12
N LEU A 50 35.27 -16.11 12.30
CA LEU A 50 36.29 -16.18 11.24
C LEU A 50 37.37 -17.18 11.66
N ASP A 51 37.62 -18.18 10.83
CA ASP A 51 38.71 -19.14 10.97
C ASP A 51 39.75 -18.92 9.86
N ILE A 52 40.91 -18.39 10.23
CA ILE A 52 41.97 -17.96 9.30
C ILE A 52 43.04 -19.05 9.27
N MET A 53 43.17 -19.74 8.13
CA MET A 53 44.12 -20.84 7.96
C MET A 53 45.46 -20.30 7.44
N PHE A 54 46.56 -20.74 8.05
CA PHE A 54 47.92 -20.39 7.65
C PHE A 54 48.72 -21.64 7.25
N ASP A 55 49.56 -21.51 6.23
CA ASP A 55 50.45 -22.56 5.73
C ASP A 55 51.86 -22.03 5.50
N SER A 56 52.87 -22.80 5.91
CA SER A 56 54.31 -22.51 5.71
C SER A 56 54.95 -23.28 4.56
N THR A 57 54.23 -24.21 3.93
CA THR A 57 54.79 -25.15 2.94
C THR A 57 54.82 -24.58 1.52
N LEU A 58 54.01 -23.55 1.25
CA LEU A 58 53.84 -22.99 -0.08
C LEU A 58 54.93 -21.97 -0.45
N HIS A 59 55.58 -21.34 0.54
CA HIS A 59 56.54 -20.25 0.34
C HIS A 59 57.63 -20.18 1.43
N ASN A 60 58.58 -19.25 1.32
CA ASN A 60 59.60 -18.98 2.34
C ASN A 60 59.00 -18.21 3.55
N GLY A 61 58.08 -18.84 4.29
CA GLY A 61 57.37 -18.26 5.42
C GLY A 61 55.91 -18.68 5.46
N TYR A 62 55.16 -18.25 6.49
CA TYR A 62 53.73 -18.50 6.56
C TYR A 62 52.95 -17.58 5.62
N GLN A 63 51.84 -18.07 5.08
CA GLN A 63 50.86 -17.26 4.36
C GLN A 63 49.46 -17.59 4.85
N ILE A 64 48.54 -16.65 4.71
CA ILE A 64 47.10 -16.93 4.85
C ILE A 64 46.69 -17.75 3.62
N LEU A 65 46.18 -18.96 3.86
CA LEU A 65 45.72 -19.87 2.82
C LEU A 65 44.24 -19.63 2.49
N SER A 66 43.41 -19.39 3.50
CA SER A 66 41.98 -19.11 3.33
C SER A 66 41.39 -18.51 4.59
N ILE A 67 40.20 -17.93 4.46
CA ILE A 67 39.36 -17.47 5.57
C ILE A 67 38.02 -18.20 5.46
N GLU A 68 37.62 -18.94 6.48
CA GLU A 68 36.26 -19.44 6.61
C GLU A 68 35.46 -18.43 7.45
N ALA A 69 34.37 -17.91 6.90
CA ALA A 69 33.43 -17.08 7.65
C ALA A 69 32.17 -17.87 7.98
N SER A 70 31.71 -17.83 9.23
CA SER A 70 30.49 -18.52 9.65
C SER A 70 29.58 -17.70 10.56
N VAL A 71 28.27 -17.98 10.48
CA VAL A 71 27.23 -17.41 11.33
C VAL A 71 26.22 -18.49 11.76
N PRO A 72 25.66 -18.42 12.98
CA PRO A 72 24.66 -19.38 13.44
C PRO A 72 23.33 -19.23 12.69
N VAL A 73 22.69 -20.35 12.34
CA VAL A 73 21.36 -20.34 11.70
C VAL A 73 20.26 -20.25 12.76
N ALA A 74 19.48 -19.18 12.73
CA ALA A 74 18.40 -18.96 13.69
C ALA A 74 17.37 -20.11 13.67
N GLY A 75 17.04 -20.63 14.86
CA GLY A 75 16.04 -21.69 15.02
C GLY A 75 16.53 -23.12 14.75
N LYS A 76 17.80 -23.31 14.37
CA LYS A 76 18.40 -24.64 14.17
C LYS A 76 19.60 -24.82 15.09
N GLN A 77 19.49 -25.73 16.07
CA GLN A 77 20.60 -26.01 16.98
C GLN A 77 21.77 -26.65 16.21
N ASN A 78 22.97 -26.11 16.42
CA ASN A 78 24.24 -26.58 15.86
C ASN A 78 24.36 -26.50 14.32
N GLU A 79 23.48 -25.76 13.63
CA GLU A 79 23.63 -25.48 12.21
C GLU A 79 24.29 -24.11 12.03
N GLN A 80 25.44 -24.08 11.35
CA GLN A 80 26.11 -22.86 10.95
C GLN A 80 26.09 -22.75 9.43
N MET A 81 25.86 -21.54 8.95
CA MET A 81 26.14 -21.19 7.57
C MET A 81 27.58 -20.73 7.51
N PHE A 82 28.36 -21.27 6.58
CA PHE A 82 29.74 -20.86 6.36
C PHE A 82 30.00 -20.55 4.89
N GLN A 83 31.08 -19.83 4.62
CA GLN A 83 31.59 -19.55 3.28
C GLN A 83 33.11 -19.52 3.35
N LEU A 84 33.76 -20.29 2.47
CA LEU A 84 35.20 -20.20 2.27
C LEU A 84 35.55 -18.97 1.42
N LEU A 85 36.57 -18.23 1.81
CA LEU A 85 36.99 -16.96 1.21
C LEU A 85 38.49 -16.97 0.94
N GLU A 86 38.88 -16.27 -0.12
CA GLU A 86 40.28 -16.03 -0.42
C GLU A 86 40.88 -14.99 0.54
N PRO A 87 42.22 -14.98 0.73
CA PRO A 87 42.91 -14.06 1.65
C PRO A 87 42.86 -12.57 1.29
N ASP A 88 42.08 -12.16 0.29
CA ASP A 88 41.88 -10.77 -0.14
C ASP A 88 40.55 -10.17 0.35
N VAL A 89 39.70 -10.95 1.03
CA VAL A 89 38.37 -10.52 1.50
C VAL A 89 38.44 -9.92 2.91
N PRO A 90 38.20 -8.61 3.11
CA PRO A 90 38.20 -8.02 4.45
C PRO A 90 37.09 -8.57 5.34
N ALA A 91 37.34 -8.68 6.64
CA ALA A 91 36.43 -9.23 7.64
C ALA A 91 35.04 -8.56 7.64
N ILE A 92 34.97 -7.24 7.42
CA ILE A 92 33.70 -6.51 7.32
C ILE A 92 32.88 -6.90 6.08
N VAL A 93 33.56 -7.19 4.97
CA VAL A 93 32.92 -7.60 3.71
C VAL A 93 32.46 -9.06 3.81
N ALA A 94 33.27 -9.93 4.43
CA ALA A 94 32.89 -11.30 4.78
C ALA A 94 31.63 -11.30 5.66
N SER A 95 31.62 -10.47 6.70
CA SER A 95 30.46 -10.31 7.59
C SER A 95 29.21 -9.86 6.81
N GLU A 96 29.31 -8.84 5.95
CA GLU A 96 28.17 -8.41 5.13
C GLU A 96 27.64 -9.53 4.24
N LEU A 97 28.52 -10.31 3.60
CA LEU A 97 28.12 -11.47 2.81
C LEU A 97 27.36 -12.50 3.66
N MET A 98 27.87 -12.86 4.84
CA MET A 98 27.24 -13.86 5.70
C MET A 98 25.86 -13.42 6.17
N HIS A 99 25.72 -12.15 6.58
CA HIS A 99 24.45 -11.59 7.03
C HIS A 99 23.40 -11.46 5.92
N LEU A 100 23.81 -11.27 4.66
CA LEU A 100 22.88 -11.28 3.52
C LEU A 100 22.50 -12.70 3.11
N THR A 101 23.48 -13.61 3.07
CA THR A 101 23.28 -15.01 2.67
C THR A 101 22.31 -15.72 3.61
N ILE A 102 22.39 -15.47 4.92
CA ILE A 102 21.48 -16.08 5.90
C ILE A 102 20.01 -15.66 5.73
N LEU A 103 19.76 -14.47 5.17
CA LEU A 103 18.41 -13.98 4.90
C LEU A 103 17.78 -14.66 3.68
N THR A 104 18.59 -15.06 2.70
CA THR A 104 18.10 -15.62 1.44
C THR A 104 18.24 -17.15 1.35
N MET A 105 19.09 -17.76 2.18
CA MET A 105 19.43 -19.19 2.18
C MET A 105 19.64 -19.76 0.76
N PRO A 106 20.55 -19.17 -0.04
CA PRO A 106 20.73 -19.59 -1.43
C PRO A 106 21.37 -20.98 -1.50
N ASP A 107 20.99 -21.77 -2.52
CA ASP A 107 21.59 -23.06 -2.80
C ASP A 107 22.94 -22.86 -3.50
N ARG A 108 24.02 -22.81 -2.70
CA ARG A 108 25.40 -22.64 -3.17
C ARG A 108 26.31 -23.57 -2.38
N ASP A 109 27.35 -24.09 -3.04
CA ASP A 109 28.43 -24.82 -2.38
C ASP A 109 29.29 -23.84 -1.54
N PRO A 110 29.23 -23.92 -0.20
CA PRO A 110 29.99 -23.04 0.69
C PRO A 110 31.51 -23.31 0.66
N ASN A 111 31.93 -24.43 0.08
CA ASN A 111 33.35 -24.82 0.01
C ASN A 111 34.08 -24.22 -1.18
N TYR A 112 33.40 -23.55 -2.10
CA TYR A 112 34.04 -22.82 -3.20
C TYR A 112 34.60 -21.49 -2.67
N PRO A 113 35.93 -21.29 -2.62
CA PRO A 113 36.52 -20.03 -2.15
C PRO A 113 36.07 -18.85 -3.02
N MET A 114 35.71 -17.74 -2.39
CA MET A 114 35.38 -16.50 -3.12
C MET A 114 36.43 -15.43 -2.89
N ASN A 115 36.89 -14.79 -3.98
CA ASN A 115 37.73 -13.59 -3.92
C ASN A 115 36.91 -12.31 -3.73
N LEU A 116 37.58 -11.20 -3.41
CA LEU A 116 36.91 -9.93 -3.12
C LEU A 116 35.99 -9.42 -4.26
N PRO A 117 36.38 -9.43 -5.55
CA PRO A 117 35.47 -9.10 -6.64
C PRO A 117 34.20 -9.96 -6.69
N GLU A 118 34.34 -11.27 -6.52
CA GLU A 118 33.21 -12.21 -6.50
C GLU A 118 32.29 -11.95 -5.31
N VAL A 119 32.85 -11.73 -4.12
CA VAL A 119 32.09 -11.39 -2.90
C VAL A 119 31.29 -10.12 -3.10
N LYS A 120 31.91 -9.05 -3.61
CA LYS A 120 31.22 -7.78 -3.88
C LYS A 120 30.10 -7.95 -4.90
N HIS A 121 30.36 -8.67 -5.99
CA HIS A 121 29.33 -8.97 -6.99
C HIS A 121 28.16 -9.75 -6.37
N HIS A 122 28.46 -10.74 -5.54
CA HIS A 122 27.44 -11.55 -4.89
C HIS A 122 26.60 -10.78 -3.87
N ILE A 123 27.23 -9.95 -3.03
CA ILE A 123 26.55 -9.02 -2.11
C ILE A 123 25.55 -8.15 -2.86
N ASN A 124 25.94 -7.59 -4.01
CA ASN A 124 25.04 -6.78 -4.83
C ASN A 124 23.83 -7.57 -5.34
N ASN A 125 24.05 -8.80 -5.81
CA ASN A 125 22.96 -9.69 -6.25
C ASN A 125 22.01 -10.04 -5.09
N LEU A 126 22.54 -10.34 -3.90
CA LEU A 126 21.74 -10.64 -2.70
C LEU A 126 20.88 -9.44 -2.29
N LYS A 127 21.47 -8.22 -2.28
CA LYS A 127 20.74 -6.98 -1.99
C LYS A 127 19.60 -6.75 -2.99
N SER A 128 19.88 -6.93 -4.28
CA SER A 128 18.86 -6.82 -5.33
C SER A 128 17.72 -7.81 -5.11
N ASN A 129 18.02 -9.07 -4.78
CA ASN A 129 17.00 -10.09 -4.49
C ASN A 129 16.15 -9.73 -3.27
N ILE A 130 16.77 -9.36 -2.14
CA ILE A 130 16.05 -8.98 -0.92
C ILE A 130 15.11 -7.80 -1.18
N MET A 131 15.60 -6.78 -1.90
CA MET A 131 14.80 -5.61 -2.25
C MET A 131 13.63 -5.97 -3.18
N ASN A 132 13.85 -6.84 -4.17
CA ASN A 132 12.78 -7.34 -5.03
C ASN A 132 11.72 -8.10 -4.23
N THR A 133 12.10 -8.92 -3.25
CA THR A 133 11.16 -9.60 -2.35
C THR A 133 10.32 -8.60 -1.55
N GLN A 134 10.96 -7.61 -0.91
CA GLN A 134 10.26 -6.57 -0.15
C GLN A 134 9.33 -5.71 -1.05
N ASN A 135 9.79 -5.39 -2.26
CA ASN A 135 9.00 -4.66 -3.24
C ASN A 135 7.78 -5.47 -3.70
N LEU A 136 7.94 -6.76 -4.00
CA LEU A 136 6.85 -7.66 -4.36
C LEU A 136 5.82 -7.76 -3.23
N GLU A 137 6.25 -7.92 -1.98
CA GLU A 137 5.33 -7.92 -0.82
C GLU A 137 4.54 -6.62 -0.70
N PHE A 138 5.21 -5.48 -0.88
CA PHE A 138 4.57 -4.17 -0.86
C PHE A 138 3.53 -4.03 -1.98
N LEU A 139 3.85 -4.48 -3.20
CA LEU A 139 2.94 -4.43 -4.33
C LEU A 139 1.74 -5.38 -4.14
N ASN A 140 1.96 -6.59 -3.62
CA ASN A 140 0.88 -7.53 -3.28
C ASN A 140 -0.10 -6.92 -2.25
N LYS A 141 0.42 -6.31 -1.17
CA LYS A 141 -0.39 -5.59 -0.18
C LYS A 141 -1.12 -4.40 -0.81
N THR A 142 -0.47 -3.69 -1.73
CA THR A 142 -1.07 -2.58 -2.47
C THR A 142 -2.25 -3.05 -3.32
N LEU A 143 -2.10 -4.15 -4.07
CA LEU A 143 -3.17 -4.74 -4.88
C LEU A 143 -4.37 -5.18 -4.02
N LEU A 144 -4.11 -5.80 -2.87
CA LEU A 144 -5.13 -6.16 -1.91
C LEU A 144 -5.89 -4.92 -1.40
N ASN A 145 -5.17 -3.89 -0.95
CA ASN A 145 -5.75 -2.65 -0.40
C ASN A 145 -6.51 -1.83 -1.44
N LEU A 146 -6.08 -1.86 -2.70
CA LEU A 146 -6.78 -1.23 -3.83
C LEU A 146 -7.99 -2.04 -4.31
N GLY A 147 -8.23 -3.23 -3.76
CA GLY A 147 -9.40 -4.05 -4.05
C GLY A 147 -9.26 -4.99 -5.24
N PHE A 148 -8.03 -5.23 -5.73
CA PHE A 148 -7.77 -6.19 -6.81
C PHE A 148 -7.58 -7.63 -6.31
N GLY A 149 -7.33 -7.81 -5.01
CA GLY A 149 -7.13 -9.11 -4.38
C GLY A 149 -5.80 -9.75 -4.78
N GLU A 150 -5.72 -11.07 -4.69
CA GLU A 150 -4.46 -11.83 -4.82
C GLU A 150 -4.29 -12.54 -6.16
N LYS A 151 -5.33 -12.53 -7.03
CA LYS A 151 -5.33 -13.26 -8.32
C LYS A 151 -4.20 -12.84 -9.26
N LEU A 152 -3.66 -11.64 -9.07
CA LEU A 152 -2.60 -11.07 -9.90
C LEU A 152 -1.19 -11.35 -9.36
N ASN A 153 -1.04 -11.86 -8.13
CA ASN A 153 0.26 -11.93 -7.44
C ASN A 153 1.27 -12.80 -8.19
N THR A 154 0.88 -13.99 -8.65
CA THR A 154 1.76 -14.88 -9.42
C THR A 154 2.20 -14.25 -10.74
N LEU A 155 1.31 -13.53 -11.42
CA LEU A 155 1.65 -12.86 -12.67
C LEU A 155 2.54 -11.65 -12.43
N LEU A 156 2.31 -10.90 -11.35
CA LEU A 156 3.17 -9.81 -10.91
C LEU A 156 4.60 -10.31 -10.63
N GLU A 157 4.73 -11.33 -9.79
CA GLU A 157 6.00 -11.96 -9.44
C GLU A 157 6.77 -12.42 -10.68
N LYS A 158 6.08 -13.09 -11.61
CA LYS A 158 6.66 -13.52 -12.89
C LYS A 158 7.20 -12.35 -13.72
N ASN A 159 6.46 -11.25 -13.84
CA ASN A 159 6.94 -10.11 -14.64
C ASN A 159 8.12 -9.39 -13.98
N ILE A 160 8.16 -9.34 -12.63
CA ILE A 160 9.29 -8.78 -11.88
C ILE A 160 10.53 -9.66 -12.01
N SER A 161 10.40 -10.98 -11.87
CA SER A 161 11.53 -11.92 -12.00
C SER A 161 12.10 -11.98 -13.42
N GLU A 162 11.27 -11.73 -14.43
CA GLU A 162 11.70 -11.57 -15.84
C GLU A 162 12.36 -10.20 -16.13
N ASN A 163 12.51 -9.32 -15.13
CA ASN A 163 13.12 -7.98 -15.26
C ASN A 163 12.52 -7.11 -16.37
N LYS A 164 11.20 -7.17 -16.58
CA LYS A 164 10.53 -6.38 -17.62
C LYS A 164 10.50 -4.90 -17.25
N PRO A 165 10.97 -3.96 -18.10
CA PRO A 165 11.01 -2.54 -17.74
C PRO A 165 9.63 -1.92 -17.49
N GLU A 166 8.60 -2.40 -18.19
CA GLU A 166 7.20 -1.97 -18.03
C GLU A 166 6.27 -3.13 -18.43
N PHE A 167 5.14 -3.27 -17.73
CA PHE A 167 4.11 -4.26 -18.05
C PHE A 167 2.75 -3.86 -17.51
N ALA A 168 1.69 -4.47 -18.05
CA ALA A 168 0.32 -4.29 -17.56
C ALA A 168 -0.29 -5.62 -17.12
N LEU A 169 -0.99 -5.61 -15.98
CA LEU A 169 -1.79 -6.74 -15.50
C LEU A 169 -3.27 -6.48 -15.76
N LEU A 170 -3.93 -7.40 -16.45
CA LEU A 170 -5.35 -7.29 -16.80
C LEU A 170 -6.20 -8.09 -15.81
N THR A 171 -7.31 -7.50 -15.36
CA THR A 171 -8.30 -8.19 -14.52
C THR A 171 -9.69 -7.62 -14.77
N SER A 172 -10.72 -8.32 -14.34
CA SER A 172 -12.09 -7.82 -14.37
C SER A 172 -12.82 -8.14 -13.07
N GLN A 173 -13.80 -7.32 -12.74
CA GLN A 173 -14.65 -7.49 -11.56
C GLN A 173 -16.08 -7.06 -11.91
N THR A 174 -17.05 -7.66 -11.24
CA THR A 174 -18.47 -7.33 -11.41
C THR A 174 -18.97 -6.54 -10.22
N TYR A 175 -19.56 -5.37 -10.47
CA TYR A 175 -20.18 -4.51 -9.47
C TYR A 175 -21.57 -4.11 -9.94
N ASP A 176 -22.58 -4.20 -9.07
CA ASP A 176 -23.96 -3.84 -9.39
C ASP A 176 -24.47 -4.47 -10.70
N GLN A 177 -24.11 -5.75 -10.93
CA GLN A 177 -24.41 -6.53 -12.15
C GLN A 177 -23.73 -6.02 -13.44
N LYS A 178 -22.78 -5.10 -13.32
CA LYS A 178 -21.96 -4.59 -14.43
C LYS A 178 -20.53 -5.06 -14.32
N ASP A 179 -19.98 -5.50 -15.44
CA ASP A 179 -18.59 -5.89 -15.51
C ASP A 179 -17.70 -4.67 -15.79
N VAL A 180 -16.55 -4.64 -15.13
CA VAL A 180 -15.54 -3.60 -15.28
C VAL A 180 -14.20 -4.28 -15.55
N ALA A 181 -13.56 -3.90 -16.64
CA ALA A 181 -12.21 -4.31 -16.99
C ALA A 181 -11.20 -3.30 -16.42
N TYR A 182 -10.10 -3.82 -15.87
CA TYR A 182 -8.99 -3.04 -15.34
C TYR A 182 -7.67 -3.43 -16.00
N ALA A 183 -6.85 -2.43 -16.30
CA ALA A 183 -5.45 -2.62 -16.73
C ALA A 183 -4.52 -1.88 -15.77
N LEU A 184 -3.75 -2.61 -14.97
CA LEU A 184 -2.86 -2.07 -13.94
C LEU A 184 -1.45 -1.93 -14.52
N HIS A 185 -0.89 -0.73 -14.51
CA HIS A 185 0.37 -0.42 -15.19
C HIS A 185 1.54 -0.33 -14.21
N PHE A 186 2.51 -1.22 -14.39
CA PHE A 186 3.72 -1.33 -13.58
C PHE A 186 4.94 -0.91 -14.37
N LYS A 187 5.87 -0.23 -13.71
CA LYS A 187 7.15 0.18 -14.31
C LYS A 187 8.30 0.03 -13.33
N ALA A 188 9.45 -0.41 -13.83
CA ALA A 188 10.69 -0.41 -13.07
C ALA A 188 11.20 1.02 -12.83
N GLY A 189 11.79 1.25 -11.66
CA GLY A 189 12.50 2.49 -11.32
C GLY A 189 13.75 2.69 -12.18
N SER A 190 14.30 3.91 -12.18
CA SER A 190 15.48 4.27 -13.00
C SER A 190 16.73 3.45 -12.70
N GLU A 191 16.86 2.94 -11.48
CA GLU A 191 17.97 2.07 -11.05
C GLU A 191 17.62 0.57 -11.19
N ASN A 192 16.45 0.24 -11.76
CA ASN A 192 15.89 -1.12 -11.89
C ASN A 192 15.73 -1.88 -10.56
N GLU A 193 15.76 -1.17 -9.45
CA GLU A 193 15.78 -1.72 -8.10
C GLU A 193 14.38 -2.02 -7.53
N MET A 194 13.35 -1.30 -8.00
CA MET A 194 11.98 -1.43 -7.52
C MET A 194 10.97 -1.26 -8.65
N TYR A 195 9.83 -1.92 -8.52
CA TYR A 195 8.66 -1.75 -9.37
C TYR A 195 7.60 -0.88 -8.69
N PHE A 196 6.88 -0.12 -9.53
CA PHE A 196 5.85 0.80 -9.09
C PHE A 196 4.56 0.59 -9.88
N LEU A 197 3.44 0.40 -9.17
CA LEU A 197 2.10 0.57 -9.73
C LEU A 197 1.80 2.07 -9.79
N ASN A 198 1.89 2.67 -10.98
CA ASN A 198 1.76 4.12 -11.15
C ASN A 198 0.31 4.55 -11.42
N LYS A 199 -0.43 3.71 -12.13
CA LYS A 199 -1.80 3.96 -12.55
C LYS A 199 -2.51 2.67 -12.89
N PHE A 200 -3.83 2.72 -12.95
CA PHE A 200 -4.62 1.71 -13.63
C PHE A 200 -5.68 2.39 -14.49
N ASP A 201 -6.07 1.72 -15.55
CA ASP A 201 -7.21 2.11 -16.36
C ASP A 201 -8.43 1.26 -15.99
N ALA A 202 -9.61 1.85 -16.07
CA ALA A 202 -10.89 1.17 -15.90
C ALA A 202 -11.81 1.45 -17.10
N ALA A 203 -12.56 0.43 -17.51
CA ALA A 203 -13.60 0.52 -18.54
C ALA A 203 -14.79 -0.34 -18.11
N VAL A 204 -15.98 0.25 -18.07
CA VAL A 204 -17.22 -0.50 -17.80
C VAL A 204 -17.68 -1.13 -19.11
N ASN A 205 -17.99 -2.43 -19.13
CA ASN A 205 -18.25 -3.17 -20.38
C ASN A 205 -19.41 -2.62 -21.22
N GLU A 206 -20.40 -1.97 -20.59
CA GLU A 206 -21.51 -1.30 -21.28
C GLU A 206 -21.07 -0.04 -22.06
N LYS A 207 -19.89 0.50 -21.72
CA LYS A 207 -19.33 1.76 -22.24
C LYS A 207 -17.81 1.64 -22.43
N PRO A 208 -17.33 0.72 -23.29
CA PRO A 208 -15.91 0.43 -23.42
C PRO A 208 -15.09 1.64 -23.92
N ASP A 209 -15.73 2.55 -24.66
CA ASP A 209 -15.12 3.78 -25.16
C ASP A 209 -14.95 4.87 -24.07
N GLU A 210 -15.62 4.73 -22.91
CA GLU A 210 -15.50 5.65 -21.78
C GLU A 210 -14.42 5.18 -20.77
N LYS A 211 -13.21 4.96 -21.27
CA LYS A 211 -12.06 4.57 -20.45
C LYS A 211 -11.62 5.72 -19.53
N GLN A 212 -11.32 5.41 -18.26
CA GLN A 212 -10.78 6.37 -17.29
C GLN A 212 -9.51 5.82 -16.63
N THR A 213 -8.46 6.64 -16.58
CA THR A 213 -7.21 6.36 -15.87
C THR A 213 -7.25 6.94 -14.45
N PHE A 214 -6.83 6.13 -13.49
CA PHE A 214 -6.66 6.51 -12.08
C PHE A 214 -5.20 6.34 -11.67
N TYR A 215 -4.61 7.39 -11.10
CA TYR A 215 -3.22 7.40 -10.67
C TYR A 215 -3.08 6.91 -9.22
N ILE A 216 -1.99 6.18 -8.96
CA ILE A 216 -1.63 5.65 -7.65
C ILE A 216 -0.32 6.31 -7.21
N ASN A 217 -0.27 6.75 -5.95
CA ASN A 217 0.90 7.35 -5.35
C ASN A 217 1.26 6.62 -4.06
N LYS A 218 2.41 5.93 -4.05
CA LYS A 218 2.92 5.16 -2.88
C LYS A 218 1.85 4.23 -2.29
N GLY A 219 1.15 3.49 -3.15
CA GLY A 219 0.06 2.59 -2.76
C GLY A 219 -1.27 3.26 -2.37
N ASN A 220 -1.35 4.59 -2.43
CA ASN A 220 -2.57 5.34 -2.15
C ASN A 220 -3.22 5.82 -3.45
N GLY A 221 -4.53 5.73 -3.50
CA GLY A 221 -5.31 6.21 -4.65
C GLY A 221 -6.75 5.75 -4.58
N ILE A 222 -7.45 5.93 -5.70
CA ILE A 222 -8.80 5.39 -5.90
C ILE A 222 -8.72 3.87 -5.98
N THR A 223 -9.55 3.17 -5.20
CA THR A 223 -9.65 1.70 -5.25
C THR A 223 -10.45 1.24 -6.47
N ALA A 224 -10.39 -0.04 -6.86
CA ALA A 224 -11.16 -0.60 -7.98
C ALA A 224 -12.67 -0.28 -7.86
N LYS A 225 -13.27 -0.53 -6.69
CA LYS A 225 -14.70 -0.25 -6.48
C LYS A 225 -15.03 1.25 -6.46
N GLU A 226 -14.16 2.08 -5.90
CA GLU A 226 -14.34 3.54 -5.95
C GLU A 226 -14.24 4.08 -7.39
N ALA A 227 -13.34 3.52 -8.21
CA ALA A 227 -13.23 3.84 -9.63
C ALA A 227 -14.53 3.51 -10.38
N PHE A 228 -15.08 2.31 -10.18
CA PHE A 228 -16.40 1.94 -10.70
C PHE A 228 -17.48 2.94 -10.26
N ASN A 229 -17.56 3.26 -8.96
CA ASN A 229 -18.56 4.20 -8.45
C ASN A 229 -18.43 5.59 -9.11
N LEU A 230 -17.21 6.09 -9.30
CA LEU A 230 -16.94 7.34 -9.99
C LEU A 230 -17.38 7.31 -11.46
N MET A 231 -17.16 6.18 -12.15
CA MET A 231 -17.60 5.98 -13.54
C MET A 231 -19.11 5.86 -13.68
N GLU A 232 -19.81 5.38 -12.65
CA GLU A 232 -21.27 5.36 -12.54
C GLU A 232 -21.87 6.68 -12.02
N ASP A 233 -21.15 7.81 -12.19
CA ASP A 233 -21.59 9.15 -11.82
C ASP A 233 -21.81 9.36 -10.30
N ARG A 234 -21.22 8.53 -9.44
CA ARG A 234 -21.33 8.63 -7.97
C ARG A 234 -20.15 9.38 -7.37
N ALA A 235 -20.37 10.01 -6.22
CA ALA A 235 -19.33 10.73 -5.51
C ALA A 235 -18.60 9.85 -4.49
N VAL A 236 -17.27 9.98 -4.39
CA VAL A 236 -16.41 9.26 -3.43
C VAL A 236 -15.71 10.26 -2.52
N TYR A 237 -15.77 10.04 -1.21
CA TYR A 237 -15.05 10.82 -0.21
C TYR A 237 -13.66 10.22 0.05
N LYS A 238 -12.62 11.00 -0.20
CA LYS A 238 -11.23 10.53 -0.15
C LYS A 238 -10.33 11.49 0.61
N GLN A 239 -9.34 10.93 1.31
CA GLN A 239 -8.19 11.69 1.79
C GLN A 239 -7.23 11.91 0.62
N LEU A 240 -6.84 13.16 0.42
CA LEU A 240 -5.95 13.65 -0.64
C LEU A 240 -4.81 14.45 -0.01
N PHE A 241 -3.85 14.84 -0.86
CA PHE A 241 -2.70 15.65 -0.47
C PHE A 241 -2.64 16.89 -1.37
N ASN A 242 -2.41 18.07 -0.78
CA ASN A 242 -2.16 19.30 -1.55
C ASN A 242 -0.71 19.33 -2.07
N LYS A 243 -0.32 20.43 -2.72
CA LYS A 243 1.04 20.58 -3.29
C LYS A 243 2.11 20.61 -2.21
N GLU A 244 1.73 21.06 -1.02
CA GLU A 244 2.55 21.17 0.18
C GLU A 244 2.64 19.83 0.96
N GLY A 245 1.92 18.79 0.51
CA GLY A 245 1.89 17.48 1.14
C GLY A 245 0.97 17.37 2.36
N GLU A 246 0.15 18.39 2.63
CA GLU A 246 -0.83 18.38 3.71
C GLU A 246 -2.04 17.54 3.35
N LYS A 247 -2.50 16.75 4.31
CA LYS A 247 -3.68 15.90 4.17
C LYS A 247 -4.95 16.73 4.26
N TYR A 248 -5.86 16.52 3.33
CA TYR A 248 -7.22 17.04 3.40
C TYR A 248 -8.20 15.99 2.88
N HIS A 249 -9.49 16.15 3.19
CA HIS A 249 -10.52 15.30 2.61
C HIS A 249 -11.39 16.07 1.64
N ALA A 250 -11.86 15.36 0.61
CA ALA A 250 -12.83 15.90 -0.33
C ALA A 250 -13.72 14.81 -0.89
N TRP A 251 -14.94 15.20 -1.24
CA TRP A 251 -15.77 14.45 -2.16
C TRP A 251 -15.30 14.68 -3.59
N LEU A 252 -15.17 13.58 -4.34
CA LEU A 252 -14.72 13.53 -5.72
C LEU A 252 -15.84 12.99 -6.60
N LYS A 253 -16.01 13.57 -7.78
CA LYS A 253 -16.89 13.04 -8.83
C LYS A 253 -16.28 13.33 -10.20
N LEU A 254 -16.46 12.45 -11.18
CA LEU A 254 -16.01 12.72 -12.55
C LEU A 254 -16.86 13.84 -13.18
N ASP A 255 -16.19 14.71 -13.92
CA ASP A 255 -16.82 15.76 -14.70
C ASP A 255 -17.23 15.20 -16.06
N GLY A 256 -18.54 15.18 -16.33
CA GLY A 256 -19.07 14.73 -17.62
C GLY A 256 -18.85 15.72 -18.77
N GLU A 257 -18.47 16.96 -18.48
CA GLU A 257 -18.38 18.04 -19.48
C GLU A 257 -16.93 18.35 -19.87
N ASN A 258 -15.96 18.12 -18.97
CA ASN A 258 -14.59 18.56 -19.14
C ASN A 258 -13.58 17.41 -19.10
N LEU A 259 -12.75 17.33 -20.13
CA LEU A 259 -11.64 16.39 -20.23
C LEU A 259 -10.30 17.05 -19.90
N THR A 260 -9.33 16.26 -19.45
CA THR A 260 -7.92 16.62 -19.40
C THR A 260 -7.30 16.54 -20.80
N GLU A 261 -6.09 17.07 -20.96
CA GLU A 261 -5.34 16.98 -22.24
C GLU A 261 -5.13 15.52 -22.68
N GLY A 262 -5.01 14.58 -21.72
CA GLY A 262 -4.90 13.15 -21.98
C GLY A 262 -6.23 12.42 -22.19
N GLY A 263 -7.35 13.13 -22.36
CA GLY A 263 -8.66 12.56 -22.65
C GLY A 263 -9.42 11.98 -21.45
N ASN A 264 -8.86 12.05 -20.24
CA ASN A 264 -9.55 11.60 -19.02
C ASN A 264 -10.60 12.62 -18.56
N LYS A 265 -11.72 12.17 -17.99
CA LYS A 265 -12.67 13.08 -17.32
C LYS A 265 -11.97 13.76 -16.14
N LYS A 266 -12.15 15.09 -16.00
CA LYS A 266 -11.64 15.85 -14.85
C LYS A 266 -12.40 15.47 -13.57
N PHE A 267 -11.84 15.80 -12.41
CA PHE A 267 -12.54 15.67 -11.13
C PHE A 267 -13.19 16.98 -10.71
N LYS A 268 -14.48 16.93 -10.33
CA LYS A 268 -15.11 17.93 -9.45
C LYS A 268 -14.81 17.56 -8.01
N GLN A 269 -14.48 18.56 -7.19
CA GLN A 269 -14.06 18.36 -5.80
C GLN A 269 -14.82 19.27 -4.85
N TRP A 270 -15.23 18.72 -3.70
CA TRP A 270 -15.84 19.47 -2.60
C TRP A 270 -15.14 19.08 -1.29
N ASN A 271 -14.30 19.97 -0.78
CA ASN A 271 -13.59 19.75 0.49
C ASN A 271 -14.53 19.89 1.70
N ASP A 272 -14.03 19.59 2.90
CA ASP A 272 -14.84 19.66 4.12
C ASP A 272 -15.45 21.06 4.38
N ASN A 273 -14.75 22.14 3.99
CA ASN A 273 -15.25 23.51 4.12
C ASN A 273 -16.47 23.80 3.22
N TYR A 274 -16.73 22.96 2.22
CA TYR A 274 -17.94 23.05 1.42
C TYR A 274 -19.22 22.75 2.22
N GLY A 275 -19.11 22.02 3.34
CA GLY A 275 -20.23 21.80 4.27
C GLY A 275 -21.29 20.83 3.75
N TYR A 276 -20.90 19.80 3.01
CA TYR A 276 -21.79 18.68 2.67
C TYR A 276 -21.66 17.58 3.73
N ASP A 277 -22.76 17.34 4.44
CA ASP A 277 -22.84 16.35 5.51
C ASP A 277 -24.05 15.40 5.27
N PRO A 278 -23.83 14.20 4.69
CA PRO A 278 -24.90 13.24 4.45
C PRO A 278 -25.47 12.66 5.75
N GLU A 279 -24.72 12.66 6.85
CA GLU A 279 -25.20 12.13 8.13
C GLU A 279 -26.28 13.04 8.70
N GLN A 280 -26.02 14.34 8.74
CA GLN A 280 -27.00 15.34 9.19
C GLN A 280 -28.23 15.40 8.29
N LEU A 281 -28.06 15.18 6.98
CA LEU A 281 -29.16 15.15 6.02
C LEU A 281 -30.14 14.00 6.29
N LEU A 282 -29.62 12.82 6.64
CA LEU A 282 -30.41 11.60 6.81
C LEU A 282 -30.97 11.44 8.23
N LYS A 283 -30.39 12.16 9.21
CA LYS A 283 -30.81 12.10 10.61
C LYS A 283 -32.28 12.51 10.78
N GLY A 284 -33.04 11.69 11.51
CA GLY A 284 -34.45 11.96 11.80
C GLY A 284 -35.41 11.81 10.61
N LYS A 285 -34.97 11.20 9.50
CA LYS A 285 -35.79 10.97 8.29
C LYS A 285 -36.53 9.62 8.29
N GLY A 286 -36.62 8.94 9.43
CA GLY A 286 -37.29 7.63 9.52
C GLY A 286 -36.56 6.50 8.77
N ILE A 287 -35.23 6.60 8.68
CA ILE A 287 -34.35 5.60 8.06
C ILE A 287 -33.79 4.69 9.16
N LYS A 288 -34.08 3.40 9.10
CA LYS A 288 -33.66 2.42 10.12
C LYS A 288 -32.16 2.38 10.34
N GLU A 289 -31.39 2.47 9.25
CA GLU A 289 -29.93 2.41 9.32
C GLU A 289 -29.32 3.67 9.97
N MET A 290 -30.11 4.71 10.24
CA MET A 290 -29.70 5.92 10.96
C MET A 290 -29.99 5.88 12.48
N ASP A 291 -30.52 4.78 13.01
CA ASP A 291 -30.90 4.65 14.44
C ASP A 291 -29.69 4.48 15.39
N GLY A 292 -28.47 4.67 14.92
CA GLY A 292 -27.24 4.61 15.73
C GLY A 292 -26.39 3.36 15.54
N GLY A 293 -25.30 3.31 16.32
CA GLY A 293 -24.41 2.16 16.43
C GLY A 293 -23.70 1.79 15.12
N GLN A 294 -23.50 0.48 14.92
CA GLN A 294 -22.75 -0.06 13.78
C GLN A 294 -23.46 0.17 12.43
N SER A 295 -24.80 0.19 12.42
CA SER A 295 -25.58 0.35 11.19
C SER A 295 -25.35 1.72 10.55
N GLN A 296 -25.43 2.79 11.36
CA GLN A 296 -25.16 4.15 10.92
C GLN A 296 -23.71 4.31 10.44
N GLY A 297 -22.74 3.76 11.18
CA GLY A 297 -21.33 3.78 10.78
C GLY A 297 -21.08 3.06 9.45
N ASN A 298 -21.74 1.92 9.22
CA ASN A 298 -21.64 1.17 7.97
C ASN A 298 -22.28 1.93 6.80
N LEU A 299 -23.45 2.54 7.00
CA LEU A 299 -24.11 3.36 5.98
C LEU A 299 -23.21 4.54 5.57
N MET A 300 -22.66 5.26 6.55
CA MET A 300 -21.77 6.41 6.28
C MET A 300 -20.49 5.97 5.56
N ARG A 301 -19.89 4.85 5.96
CA ARG A 301 -18.71 4.29 5.27
C ARG A 301 -19.04 3.88 3.84
N SER A 302 -20.22 3.30 3.61
CA SER A 302 -20.67 2.88 2.28
C SER A 302 -20.87 4.09 1.36
N LEU A 303 -21.57 5.14 1.84
CA LEU A 303 -21.77 6.39 1.11
C LEU A 303 -20.45 7.10 0.81
N LYS A 304 -19.53 7.18 1.79
CA LYS A 304 -18.19 7.75 1.60
C LYS A 304 -17.38 7.01 0.54
N LYS A 305 -17.58 5.69 0.37
CA LYS A 305 -16.95 4.92 -0.72
C LYS A 305 -17.67 5.05 -2.07
N GLY A 306 -18.72 5.86 -2.15
CA GLY A 306 -19.53 6.09 -3.34
C GLY A 306 -20.48 4.95 -3.71
N ASN A 307 -20.71 3.99 -2.81
CA ASN A 307 -21.63 2.90 -3.08
C ASN A 307 -23.08 3.40 -3.12
N ALA A 308 -23.91 2.76 -3.94
CA ALA A 308 -25.36 2.80 -3.76
C ALA A 308 -25.74 1.99 -2.51
N ALA A 309 -26.01 2.68 -1.41
CA ALA A 309 -26.28 2.04 -0.13
C ALA A 309 -27.77 1.77 0.03
N GLN A 310 -28.14 0.52 0.33
CA GLN A 310 -29.52 0.18 0.64
C GLN A 310 -29.92 0.77 1.99
N ILE A 311 -31.11 1.36 2.04
CA ILE A 311 -31.74 1.85 3.27
C ILE A 311 -33.17 1.32 3.37
N THR A 312 -33.69 1.30 4.59
CA THR A 312 -35.07 0.95 4.89
C THR A 312 -35.74 2.16 5.52
N ALA A 313 -36.78 2.69 4.86
CA ALA A 313 -37.51 3.87 5.30
C ALA A 313 -38.98 3.55 5.56
N GLN A 314 -39.58 4.23 6.53
CA GLN A 314 -41.03 4.20 6.75
C GLN A 314 -41.73 5.20 5.83
N VAL A 315 -42.55 4.70 4.91
CA VAL A 315 -43.37 5.50 3.97
C VAL A 315 -44.82 5.03 4.10
N ASP A 316 -45.72 5.96 4.41
CA ASP A 316 -47.16 5.69 4.60
C ASP A 316 -47.47 4.56 5.62
N GLY A 317 -46.68 4.48 6.70
CA GLY A 317 -46.83 3.43 7.73
C GLY A 317 -46.35 2.04 7.30
N SER A 318 -45.78 1.91 6.10
CA SER A 318 -45.16 0.69 5.58
C SER A 318 -43.65 0.85 5.44
N GLU A 319 -42.91 -0.25 5.60
CA GLU A 319 -41.47 -0.25 5.38
C GLU A 319 -41.15 -0.52 3.93
N LYS A 320 -40.36 0.36 3.31
CA LYS A 320 -39.90 0.23 1.94
C LYS A 320 -38.38 0.34 1.89
N LYS A 321 -37.78 -0.44 0.98
CA LYS A 321 -36.33 -0.43 0.74
C LYS A 321 -36.02 0.45 -0.47
N PHE A 322 -34.95 1.22 -0.33
CA PHE A 322 -34.43 2.10 -1.38
C PHE A 322 -32.92 2.01 -1.42
N PHE A 323 -32.31 2.57 -2.47
CA PHE A 323 -30.88 2.83 -2.51
C PHE A 323 -30.62 4.33 -2.51
N ILE A 324 -29.57 4.75 -1.81
CA ILE A 324 -29.11 6.14 -1.81
C ILE A 324 -27.64 6.26 -2.18
N THR A 325 -27.29 7.35 -2.86
CA THR A 325 -25.89 7.73 -3.16
C THR A 325 -25.63 9.16 -2.70
N ALA A 326 -24.38 9.46 -2.35
CA ALA A 326 -23.98 10.82 -1.99
C ALA A 326 -24.04 11.77 -3.20
N ASN A 327 -24.59 12.96 -3.01
CA ASN A 327 -24.65 14.03 -4.00
C ASN A 327 -24.14 15.36 -3.41
N PRO A 328 -22.81 15.52 -3.30
CA PRO A 328 -22.19 16.73 -2.76
C PRO A 328 -22.55 17.98 -3.56
N GLN A 329 -22.62 17.90 -4.90
CA GLN A 329 -22.92 19.05 -5.76
C GLN A 329 -24.19 19.81 -5.32
N PHE A 330 -25.25 19.08 -4.99
CA PHE A 330 -26.53 19.64 -4.52
C PHE A 330 -26.73 19.51 -3.00
N LYS A 331 -25.65 19.21 -2.25
CA LYS A 331 -25.65 18.96 -0.80
C LYS A 331 -26.79 18.04 -0.35
N THR A 332 -27.00 16.95 -1.08
CA THR A 332 -28.12 16.03 -0.88
C THR A 332 -27.72 14.57 -1.08
N VAL A 333 -28.67 13.65 -1.12
CA VAL A 333 -28.48 12.28 -1.61
C VAL A 333 -29.37 12.06 -2.81
N ASP A 334 -28.93 11.23 -3.76
CA ASP A 334 -29.83 10.71 -4.79
C ASP A 334 -30.51 9.44 -4.29
N LEU A 335 -31.74 9.22 -4.77
CA LEU A 335 -32.61 8.13 -4.34
C LEU A 335 -32.98 7.25 -5.54
N TYR A 336 -32.97 5.94 -5.32
CA TYR A 336 -33.26 4.93 -6.34
C TYR A 336 -34.19 3.84 -5.80
N ASP A 337 -34.98 3.25 -6.70
CA ASP A 337 -35.78 2.05 -6.42
C ASP A 337 -34.92 0.77 -6.42
N GLN A 338 -35.57 -0.38 -6.27
CA GLN A 338 -34.92 -1.70 -6.25
C GLN A 338 -34.29 -2.08 -7.61
N GLN A 339 -34.68 -1.39 -8.69
CA GLN A 339 -34.16 -1.57 -10.04
C GLN A 339 -33.08 -0.52 -10.37
N MET A 340 -32.57 0.20 -9.37
CA MET A 340 -31.57 1.28 -9.52
C MET A 340 -32.03 2.42 -10.44
N LYS A 341 -33.35 2.61 -10.60
CA LYS A 341 -33.91 3.74 -11.31
C LYS A 341 -34.07 4.92 -10.35
N ARG A 342 -33.58 6.09 -10.76
CA ARG A 342 -33.67 7.31 -9.95
C ARG A 342 -35.13 7.71 -9.74
N ILE A 343 -35.50 7.97 -8.50
CA ILE A 343 -36.84 8.43 -8.10
C ILE A 343 -36.77 9.78 -7.39
N LYS A 344 -37.92 10.45 -7.31
CA LYS A 344 -38.02 11.79 -6.72
C LYS A 344 -37.91 11.71 -5.20
N ARG A 345 -37.14 12.64 -4.61
CA ARG A 345 -36.81 12.66 -3.17
C ARG A 345 -38.01 12.95 -2.28
N GLU A 346 -39.02 13.63 -2.83
CA GLU A 346 -40.27 13.96 -2.16
C GLU A 346 -41.03 12.70 -1.68
N GLU A 347 -40.73 11.51 -2.23
CA GLU A 347 -41.29 10.22 -1.81
C GLU A 347 -40.73 9.69 -0.47
N LEU A 348 -39.58 10.21 0.00
CA LEU A 348 -38.99 9.87 1.31
C LEU A 348 -39.17 10.95 2.40
N LEU A 349 -39.38 12.21 2.00
CA LEU A 349 -39.21 13.37 2.87
C LEU A 349 -40.53 14.05 3.25
N THR A 350 -41.61 13.31 3.48
CA THR A 350 -42.72 13.84 4.27
C THR A 350 -42.31 13.88 5.74
N PRO A 351 -42.30 15.05 6.40
CA PRO A 351 -42.09 15.12 7.85
C PRO A 351 -43.15 14.27 8.53
N THR A 352 -42.72 13.38 9.44
CA THR A 352 -43.63 12.74 10.39
C THR A 352 -44.44 13.83 11.08
N ALA A 353 -45.73 13.90 10.77
CA ALA A 353 -46.64 14.84 11.38
C ALA A 353 -46.56 14.68 12.90
N LYS A 354 -46.21 15.75 13.59
CA LYS A 354 -46.39 15.87 15.04
C LYS A 354 -47.85 15.58 15.34
N LYS A 355 -48.14 14.51 16.10
CA LYS A 355 -49.44 14.34 16.75
C LYS A 355 -49.63 15.50 17.72
N ALA A 356 -50.33 16.55 17.27
CA ALA A 356 -50.90 17.56 18.14
C ALA A 356 -52.14 16.95 18.80
N THR A 357 -52.13 16.93 20.12
CA THR A 357 -53.24 16.53 20.97
C THR A 357 -54.35 17.58 20.85
N GLU A 358 -55.40 17.28 20.09
CA GLU A 358 -56.64 18.04 20.15
C GLU A 358 -57.56 17.42 21.22
N GLN A 359 -57.41 17.90 22.45
CA GLN A 359 -58.52 17.96 23.40
C GLN A 359 -58.88 19.43 23.58
N LYS A 360 -59.97 19.86 22.94
CA LYS A 360 -60.78 20.97 23.46
C LYS A 360 -62.26 20.65 23.32
N GLN A 361 -62.85 20.40 24.49
CA GLN A 361 -64.28 20.48 24.72
C GLN A 361 -64.79 21.91 24.47
N THR A 362 -65.99 21.91 23.91
CA THR A 362 -67.00 22.96 23.75
C THR A 362 -67.14 23.92 24.93
N GLN A 363 -67.34 25.23 24.64
CA GLN A 363 -68.58 25.95 24.98
C GLN A 363 -68.66 27.34 24.31
N GLN A 364 -69.89 27.74 24.09
CA GLN A 364 -70.40 28.79 23.21
C GLN A 364 -70.30 30.21 23.80
N GLN A 365 -70.24 31.23 22.94
CA GLN A 365 -71.26 32.29 22.97
C GLN A 365 -71.30 33.12 21.68
N ASN A 366 -72.51 33.56 21.39
CA ASN A 366 -73.01 34.24 20.19
C ASN A 366 -72.43 35.66 20.02
N GLU A 367 -72.32 36.15 18.78
CA GLU A 367 -73.26 37.14 18.21
C GLU A 367 -72.77 37.74 16.88
N ALA A 368 -73.73 37.84 15.95
CA ALA A 368 -73.92 38.86 14.91
C ALA A 368 -72.84 39.12 13.82
N LEU A 369 -73.18 38.67 12.61
CA LEU A 369 -72.90 39.30 11.30
C LEU A 369 -73.36 40.79 11.28
N PRO A 370 -72.85 41.70 10.40
CA PRO A 370 -72.73 41.43 8.95
C PRO A 370 -71.63 42.15 8.13
N ALA A 371 -71.35 41.49 7.00
CA ALA A 371 -71.13 41.98 5.62
C ALA A 371 -70.65 43.42 5.30
N LYS A 372 -69.86 43.43 4.20
CA LYS A 372 -69.80 44.41 3.09
C LYS A 372 -68.96 45.69 3.29
N LYS A 373 -67.85 45.79 2.54
CA LYS A 373 -67.82 46.48 1.22
C LYS A 373 -66.40 46.54 0.63
N GLN A 374 -66.29 46.04 -0.60
CA GLN A 374 -65.36 46.59 -1.60
C GLN A 374 -65.71 48.06 -1.87
N ARG A 375 -64.69 48.90 -2.06
CA ARG A 375 -64.69 49.99 -3.05
C ARG A 375 -63.25 50.41 -3.32
N GLY A 376 -62.81 50.25 -4.56
CA GLY A 376 -61.56 50.79 -5.06
C GLY A 376 -61.68 52.21 -5.61
N ARG A 377 -60.53 52.85 -5.81
CA ARG A 377 -60.08 53.71 -6.94
C ARG A 377 -58.85 54.50 -6.44
N LYS A 378 -57.71 54.43 -7.14
CA LYS A 378 -57.20 55.42 -8.13
C LYS A 378 -57.00 56.80 -7.47
N VAL A 379 -55.87 57.51 -7.56
CA VAL A 379 -55.10 57.97 -8.74
C VAL A 379 -53.73 58.51 -8.26
N SER A 380 -52.76 58.61 -9.19
CA SER A 380 -51.66 59.61 -9.33
C SER A 380 -50.48 59.51 -8.35
N ALA A 381 -49.22 59.69 -8.78
CA ALA A 381 -48.66 60.25 -10.02
C ALA A 381 -47.49 59.40 -10.54
#